data_AF-A0A356CJT6-F1
#
_entry.id   AF-A0A356CJT6-F1
#
_cell.length_a   1.000
_cell.length_b   1.000
_cell.length_c   1.000
_cell.angle_alpha   90.00
_cell.angle_beta   90.00
_cell.angle_gamma   90.00
#
_symmetry.space_group_name_H-M   'P 1'
#
loop_
_entity.id
_entity.type
_entity.pdbx_description
1 polymer ?
#
loop_
_entity_poly.entity_id
_entity_poly.type
_entity_poly.pdbx_seq_one_letter_code
_entity_poly.pdbx_strand_id
1 'polypeptide(L)'
;MVKKTCRIAGASGFWGDAPRATAQLLNAGNVDFIVYDYLAEITMSIMARARAKAPDTGYALDFISAAMKPNLKEIARQGVRVVSNAGGVNPKACAQALGAVIADQGLDLKVACVLGDDLISQRDQFANGDFVEMFSGAAFPPPEKIASINVYLGAFPIALALDEGADIVITGRCVDSAVTLGACIHSFGWGRDDLHALAMGSLAGHILECGPQATGGNFTDWEAVEDLDKIGYPIAEMSDDGDFVCSKPSNTGGLVSVATIAEQLVYEIGDPQAYMLPDVVCDFSQVKLQQLDADRVSVSGATGLPAPGSYKVCATYAHEFRGGT
;
A
#
# COMPACT_ATOMS: atom_id res chain seq x y z
N MET A 1 -22.60 -21.62 -8.53
CA MET A 1 -21.29 -21.95 -7.95
C MET A 1 -20.98 -20.88 -6.91
N VAL A 2 -20.34 -21.23 -5.79
CA VAL A 2 -19.89 -20.23 -4.82
C VAL A 2 -18.70 -19.51 -5.45
N LYS A 3 -18.76 -18.18 -5.60
CA LYS A 3 -17.63 -17.38 -6.10
C LYS A 3 -16.47 -17.49 -5.11
N LYS A 4 -15.24 -17.62 -5.61
CA LYS A 4 -14.05 -17.53 -4.77
C LYS A 4 -13.93 -16.09 -4.28
N THR A 5 -13.73 -15.89 -2.98
CA THR A 5 -13.53 -14.56 -2.41
C THR A 5 -12.21 -14.47 -1.66
N CYS A 6 -11.71 -13.25 -1.49
CA CYS A 6 -10.53 -12.91 -0.70
C CYS A 6 -10.79 -11.63 0.09
N ARG A 7 -10.51 -11.63 1.39
CA ARG A 7 -10.73 -10.51 2.30
C ARG A 7 -9.41 -9.85 2.66
N ILE A 8 -9.27 -8.59 2.24
CA ILE A 8 -8.03 -7.81 2.40
C ILE A 8 -8.35 -6.57 3.24
N ALA A 9 -7.55 -6.31 4.26
CA ALA A 9 -7.73 -5.17 5.15
C ALA A 9 -6.56 -4.19 5.07
N GLY A 10 -6.84 -2.90 4.94
CA GLY A 10 -5.82 -1.84 5.01
C GLY A 10 -5.54 -1.45 6.45
N ALA A 11 -4.28 -1.40 6.87
CA ALA A 11 -3.89 -1.16 8.26
C ALA A 11 -2.96 0.04 8.49
N SER A 12 -2.76 0.87 7.47
CA SER A 12 -2.06 2.15 7.58
C SER A 12 -2.41 3.09 6.42
N GLY A 13 -2.30 4.39 6.65
CA GLY A 13 -2.35 5.41 5.60
C GLY A 13 -1.07 6.22 5.42
N PHE A 14 -0.15 6.17 6.39
CA PHE A 14 1.11 6.90 6.37
C PHE A 14 2.03 6.39 7.48
N TRP A 15 3.30 6.82 7.45
CA TRP A 15 4.22 6.54 8.54
C TRP A 15 3.90 7.32 9.82
N GLY A 16 3.60 6.59 10.91
CA GLY A 16 3.13 7.14 12.18
C GLY A 16 1.62 7.06 12.40
N ASP A 17 0.88 6.35 11.54
CA ASP A 17 -0.54 6.06 11.73
C ASP A 17 -0.81 5.21 13.00
N ALA A 18 -2.08 5.11 13.40
CA ALA A 18 -2.49 4.52 14.66
C ALA A 18 -2.09 3.04 14.77
N PRO A 19 -1.34 2.64 15.82
CA PRO A 19 -0.86 1.27 15.97
C PRO A 19 -1.96 0.24 16.28
N ARG A 20 -3.20 0.69 16.51
CA ARG A 20 -4.34 -0.16 16.88
C ARG A 20 -4.96 -0.92 15.70
N ALA A 21 -4.67 -0.52 14.45
CA ALA A 21 -5.29 -1.09 13.25
C ALA A 21 -5.16 -2.61 13.18
N THR A 22 -3.94 -3.12 13.39
CA THR A 22 -3.64 -4.56 13.28
C THR A 22 -4.42 -5.40 14.28
N ALA A 23 -4.39 -5.00 15.56
CA ALA A 23 -5.12 -5.70 16.60
C ALA A 23 -6.64 -5.63 16.37
N GLN A 24 -7.15 -4.47 15.91
CA GLN A 24 -8.57 -4.32 15.57
C GLN A 24 -9.00 -5.29 14.47
N LEU A 25 -8.22 -5.39 13.38
CA LEU A 25 -8.51 -6.26 12.24
C LEU A 25 -8.40 -7.75 12.61
N LEU A 26 -7.37 -8.14 13.37
CA LEU A 26 -7.23 -9.52 13.85
C LEU A 26 -8.37 -9.91 14.80
N ASN A 27 -8.83 -9.00 15.66
CA ASN A 27 -9.95 -9.25 16.57
C ASN A 27 -11.29 -9.34 15.85
N ALA A 28 -11.47 -8.61 14.74
CA ALA A 28 -12.64 -8.77 13.88
C ALA A 28 -12.72 -10.17 13.27
N GLY A 29 -11.55 -10.77 13.02
CA GLY A 29 -11.41 -12.06 12.36
C GLY A 29 -11.84 -12.02 10.89
N ASN A 30 -11.69 -13.15 10.21
CA ASN A 30 -12.12 -13.32 8.82
C ASN A 30 -11.44 -12.33 7.85
N VAL A 31 -10.12 -12.16 7.96
CA VAL A 31 -9.30 -11.49 6.95
C VAL A 31 -8.24 -12.47 6.48
N ASP A 32 -7.96 -12.49 5.18
CA ASP A 32 -6.92 -13.34 4.61
C ASP A 32 -5.58 -12.58 4.56
N PHE A 33 -5.67 -11.26 4.31
CA PHE A 33 -4.53 -10.37 4.20
C PHE A 33 -4.71 -9.10 5.04
N ILE A 34 -3.62 -8.65 5.66
CA ILE A 34 -3.48 -7.30 6.19
C ILE A 34 -2.39 -6.60 5.38
N VAL A 35 -2.73 -5.48 4.78
CA VAL A 35 -1.82 -4.69 3.96
C VAL A 35 -1.48 -3.37 4.62
N TYR A 36 -0.25 -2.90 4.38
CA TYR A 36 0.23 -1.63 4.89
C TYR A 36 0.86 -0.81 3.78
N ASP A 37 0.39 0.43 3.68
CA ASP A 37 1.06 1.50 2.95
C ASP A 37 1.57 2.57 3.93
N TYR A 38 2.89 2.78 3.90
CA TYR A 38 3.64 3.70 4.77
C TYR A 38 4.25 4.87 4.01
N LEU A 39 4.33 4.82 2.67
CA LEU A 39 5.32 5.59 1.93
C LEU A 39 4.72 6.75 1.13
N ALA A 40 4.93 7.97 1.62
CA ALA A 40 4.84 9.18 0.80
C ALA A 40 6.22 9.61 0.27
N GLU A 41 6.27 10.47 -0.75
CA GLU A 41 7.53 11.03 -1.27
C GLU A 41 8.35 11.72 -0.18
N ILE A 42 7.70 12.44 0.74
CA ILE A 42 8.38 13.08 1.87
C ILE A 42 9.00 12.06 2.83
N THR A 43 8.31 10.95 3.10
CA THR A 43 8.76 9.88 3.98
C THR A 43 10.06 9.26 3.47
N MET A 44 10.16 9.04 2.15
CA MET A 44 11.37 8.52 1.51
C MET A 44 12.59 9.39 1.78
N SER A 45 12.43 10.71 1.75
CA SER A 45 13.53 11.65 2.04
C SER A 45 14.01 11.57 3.50
N ILE A 46 13.08 11.36 4.45
CA ILE A 46 13.40 11.22 5.87
C ILE A 46 14.13 9.90 6.11
N MET A 47 13.65 8.81 5.51
CA MET A 47 14.28 7.48 5.62
C MET A 47 15.66 7.44 4.94
N ALA A 48 15.85 8.12 3.80
CA ALA A 48 17.15 8.27 3.16
C ALA A 48 18.16 8.97 4.08
N ARG A 49 17.74 10.06 4.75
CA ARG A 49 18.57 10.76 5.75
C ARG A 49 18.88 9.89 6.97
N ALA A 50 17.93 9.05 7.41
CA ALA A 50 18.17 8.10 8.49
C ALA A 50 19.23 7.07 8.09
N ARG A 51 19.06 6.40 6.93
CA ARG A 51 20.00 5.42 6.39
C ARG A 51 21.40 5.98 6.21
N ALA A 52 21.52 7.23 5.77
CA ALA A 52 22.81 7.91 5.62
C ALA A 52 23.54 8.11 6.96
N LYS A 53 22.80 8.28 8.07
CA LYS A 53 23.37 8.39 9.42
C LYS A 53 23.67 7.03 10.04
N ALA A 54 22.80 6.06 9.82
CA ALA A 54 22.85 4.71 10.38
C ALA A 54 22.46 3.69 9.30
N PRO A 55 23.41 2.92 8.73
CA PRO A 55 23.19 2.06 7.56
C PRO A 55 22.13 0.96 7.74
N ASP A 56 21.82 0.60 8.99
CA ASP A 56 20.81 -0.39 9.40
C ASP A 56 19.41 0.21 9.55
N THR A 57 19.23 1.51 9.25
CA THR A 57 17.93 2.20 9.27
C THR A 57 17.45 2.55 7.86
N GLY A 58 16.34 3.31 7.75
CA GLY A 58 15.74 3.68 6.46
C GLY A 58 14.47 2.91 6.10
N TYR A 59 13.78 2.38 7.11
CA TYR A 59 12.49 1.71 7.02
C TYR A 59 11.60 2.15 8.21
N ALA A 60 10.32 1.80 8.19
CA ALA A 60 9.37 2.16 9.24
C ALA A 60 9.61 1.31 10.51
N LEU A 61 10.27 1.86 11.53
CA LEU A 61 10.63 1.14 12.76
C LEU A 61 9.40 0.73 13.60
N ASP A 62 8.32 1.51 13.52
CA ASP A 62 7.02 1.27 14.12
C ASP A 62 6.27 0.10 13.48
N PHE A 63 6.50 -0.21 12.20
CA PHE A 63 6.01 -1.46 11.60
C PHE A 63 6.52 -2.67 12.37
N ILE A 64 7.81 -2.70 12.74
CA ILE A 64 8.39 -3.79 13.52
C ILE A 64 7.90 -3.74 14.97
N SER A 65 8.05 -2.59 15.62
CA SER A 65 7.89 -2.49 17.07
C SER A 65 6.43 -2.42 17.55
N ALA A 66 5.54 -1.81 16.77
CA ALA A 66 4.15 -1.55 17.15
C ALA A 66 3.14 -2.39 16.34
N ALA A 67 3.33 -2.52 15.03
CA ALA A 67 2.38 -3.29 14.20
C ALA A 67 2.64 -4.80 14.29
N MET A 68 3.89 -5.25 14.07
CA MET A 68 4.22 -6.68 14.00
C MET A 68 4.44 -7.29 15.38
N LYS A 69 5.43 -6.80 16.14
CA LYS A 69 5.87 -7.44 17.40
C LYS A 69 4.72 -7.82 18.36
N PRO A 70 3.69 -6.98 18.61
CA PRO A 70 2.60 -7.35 19.50
C PRO A 70 1.63 -8.39 18.91
N ASN A 71 1.58 -8.53 17.59
CA ASN A 71 0.52 -9.23 16.87
C ASN A 71 0.99 -10.51 16.14
N LEU A 72 2.30 -10.76 16.00
CA LEU A 72 2.84 -11.91 15.23
C LEU A 72 2.28 -13.27 15.65
N LYS A 73 2.05 -13.51 16.94
CA LYS A 73 1.46 -14.77 17.43
C LYS A 73 0.05 -14.97 16.90
N GLU A 74 -0.73 -13.90 16.86
CA GLU A 74 -2.11 -13.95 16.39
C GLU A 74 -2.20 -14.04 14.87
N ILE A 75 -1.31 -13.32 14.16
CA ILE A 75 -1.09 -13.47 12.71
C ILE A 75 -0.81 -14.94 12.37
N ALA A 76 0.16 -15.55 13.05
CA ALA A 76 0.52 -16.96 12.86
C ALA A 76 -0.63 -17.93 13.20
N ARG A 77 -1.34 -17.68 14.31
CA ARG A 77 -2.47 -18.51 14.75
C ARG A 77 -3.62 -18.50 13.75
N GLN A 78 -3.92 -17.35 13.17
CA GLN A 78 -5.01 -17.18 12.20
C GLN A 78 -4.58 -17.54 10.76
N GLY A 79 -3.28 -17.61 10.47
CA GLY A 79 -2.78 -17.82 9.11
C GLY A 79 -2.96 -16.60 8.20
N VAL A 80 -3.08 -15.41 8.80
CA VAL A 80 -3.21 -14.14 8.06
C VAL A 80 -1.87 -13.81 7.42
N ARG A 81 -1.89 -13.40 6.15
CA ARG A 81 -0.69 -12.94 5.47
C ARG A 81 -0.55 -11.43 5.52
N VAL A 82 0.68 -10.94 5.56
CA VAL A 82 0.97 -9.50 5.64
C VAL A 82 1.73 -9.04 4.42
N VAL A 83 1.33 -7.92 3.83
CA VAL A 83 2.07 -7.26 2.74
C VAL A 83 2.31 -5.81 3.11
N SER A 84 3.54 -5.34 3.00
CA SER A 84 3.89 -3.99 3.46
C SER A 84 5.01 -3.36 2.65
N ASN A 85 4.89 -2.06 2.35
CA ASN A 85 5.98 -1.24 1.82
C ASN A 85 6.79 -0.52 2.91
N ALA A 86 6.65 -0.93 4.18
CA ALA A 86 7.39 -0.40 5.32
C ALA A 86 8.92 -0.45 5.15
N GLY A 87 9.44 -1.24 4.20
CA GLY A 87 10.86 -1.34 3.90
C GLY A 87 11.51 -0.03 3.45
N GLY A 88 10.73 0.93 2.92
CA GLY A 88 11.22 2.26 2.56
C GLY A 88 12.43 2.20 1.64
N VAL A 89 13.54 2.84 2.05
CA VAL A 89 14.82 2.80 1.32
C VAL A 89 15.76 1.69 1.80
N ASN A 90 15.34 0.85 2.75
CA ASN A 90 16.14 -0.26 3.26
C ASN A 90 15.30 -1.52 3.57
N PRO A 91 14.60 -2.08 2.56
CA PRO A 91 13.71 -3.21 2.75
C PRO A 91 14.43 -4.47 3.30
N LYS A 92 15.72 -4.64 2.99
CA LYS A 92 16.54 -5.74 3.54
C LYS A 92 16.69 -5.63 5.06
N ALA A 93 17.05 -4.46 5.58
CA ALA A 93 17.19 -4.25 7.02
C ALA A 93 15.85 -4.42 7.74
N CYS A 94 14.75 -3.96 7.12
CA CYS A 94 13.40 -4.18 7.63
C CYS A 94 13.06 -5.67 7.76
N ALA A 95 13.32 -6.46 6.71
CA ALA A 95 13.08 -7.91 6.72
C ALA A 95 13.96 -8.65 7.74
N GLN A 96 15.23 -8.27 7.87
CA GLN A 96 16.14 -8.83 8.88
C GLN A 96 15.67 -8.52 10.31
N ALA A 97 15.26 -7.28 10.56
CA ALA A 97 14.74 -6.87 11.86
C ALA A 97 13.45 -7.64 12.21
N LEU A 98 12.53 -7.80 11.25
CA LEU A 98 11.33 -8.60 11.47
C LEU A 98 11.64 -10.07 11.73
N GLY A 99 12.56 -10.66 10.95
CA GLY A 99 13.01 -12.04 11.13
C GLY A 99 13.58 -12.29 12.53
N ALA A 100 14.35 -11.34 13.08
CA ALA A 100 14.85 -11.42 14.45
C ALA A 100 13.71 -11.43 15.49
N VAL A 101 12.66 -10.61 15.30
CA VAL A 101 11.49 -10.59 16.20
C VAL A 101 10.67 -11.89 16.10
N ILE A 102 10.51 -12.44 14.89
CA ILE A 102 9.82 -13.73 14.67
C ILE A 102 10.55 -14.85 15.42
N ALA A 103 11.89 -14.92 15.27
CA ALA A 103 12.72 -15.92 15.94
C ALA A 103 12.69 -15.78 17.48
N ASP A 104 12.76 -14.55 18.01
CA ASP A 104 12.66 -14.25 19.44
C ASP A 104 11.32 -14.73 20.04
N GLN A 105 10.24 -14.71 19.25
CA GLN A 105 8.94 -15.21 19.67
C GLN A 105 8.73 -16.72 19.45
N GLY A 106 9.72 -17.42 18.90
CA GLY A 106 9.65 -18.86 18.62
C GLY A 106 8.65 -19.22 17.52
N LEU A 107 8.44 -18.32 16.55
CA LEU A 107 7.55 -18.52 15.41
C LEU A 107 8.34 -18.94 14.16
N ASP A 108 7.66 -19.57 13.20
CA ASP A 108 8.24 -20.02 11.92
C ASP A 108 7.55 -19.34 10.72
N LEU A 109 7.40 -18.02 10.81
CA LEU A 109 6.81 -17.20 9.74
C LEU A 109 7.88 -16.85 8.69
N LYS A 110 7.55 -17.05 7.42
CA LYS A 110 8.44 -16.75 6.29
C LYS A 110 8.30 -15.29 5.86
N VAL A 111 9.42 -14.57 5.87
CA VAL A 111 9.50 -13.19 5.39
C VAL A 111 10.20 -13.15 4.04
N ALA A 112 9.51 -12.65 3.03
CA ALA A 112 10.08 -12.34 1.72
C ALA A 112 10.33 -10.84 1.57
N CYS A 113 11.35 -10.49 0.78
CA CYS A 113 11.74 -9.11 0.54
C CYS A 113 11.79 -8.83 -0.96
N VAL A 114 10.96 -7.91 -1.44
CA VAL A 114 10.96 -7.43 -2.83
C VAL A 114 11.96 -6.30 -2.96
N LEU A 115 12.84 -6.40 -3.97
CA LEU A 115 13.95 -5.48 -4.23
C LEU A 115 13.94 -5.04 -5.70
N GLY A 116 14.71 -4.01 -6.00
CA GLY A 116 14.86 -3.47 -7.35
C GLY A 116 14.30 -2.06 -7.51
N ASP A 117 13.72 -1.51 -6.44
CA ASP A 117 13.24 -0.14 -6.40
C ASP A 117 14.40 0.88 -6.27
N ASP A 118 15.45 0.55 -5.50
CA ASP A 118 16.61 1.43 -5.27
C ASP A 118 17.53 1.52 -6.51
N LEU A 119 17.51 2.68 -7.16
CA LEU A 119 18.32 3.02 -8.33
C LEU A 119 19.44 4.01 -8.01
N ILE A 120 19.81 4.20 -6.73
CA ILE A 120 20.82 5.19 -6.34
C ILE A 120 22.18 4.98 -7.01
N SER A 121 22.52 3.73 -7.37
CA SER A 121 23.75 3.41 -8.11
C SER A 121 23.76 3.93 -9.55
N GLN A 122 22.59 4.24 -10.12
CA GLN A 122 22.42 4.77 -11.48
C GLN A 122 22.32 6.30 -11.50
N ARG A 123 22.55 6.96 -10.36
CA ARG A 123 22.43 8.42 -10.21
C ARG A 123 23.15 9.23 -11.29
N ASP A 124 24.39 8.86 -11.59
CA ASP A 124 25.19 9.59 -12.58
C ASP A 124 24.64 9.37 -14.01
N GLN A 125 23.97 8.24 -14.27
CA GLN A 125 23.25 8.01 -15.53
C GLN A 125 21.99 8.88 -15.61
N PHE A 126 21.23 9.03 -14.52
CA PHE A 126 20.07 9.93 -14.49
C PHE A 126 20.46 11.39 -14.72
N ALA A 127 21.53 11.86 -14.09
CA ALA A 127 21.97 13.25 -14.22
C ALA A 127 22.58 13.59 -15.59
N ASN A 128 23.16 12.60 -16.28
CA ASN A 128 23.70 12.76 -17.63
C ASN A 128 22.70 12.39 -18.74
N GLY A 129 21.51 11.90 -18.37
CA GLY A 129 20.46 11.53 -19.29
C GLY A 129 19.49 12.68 -19.56
N ASP A 130 18.63 12.49 -20.57
CA ASP A 130 17.59 13.44 -20.94
C ASP A 130 16.32 13.25 -20.08
N PHE A 131 16.48 13.21 -18.74
CA PHE A 131 15.38 13.10 -17.80
C PHE A 131 15.02 14.47 -17.21
N VAL A 132 13.72 14.76 -17.18
CA VAL A 132 13.17 15.97 -16.57
C VAL A 132 12.07 15.59 -15.58
N GLU A 133 11.83 16.48 -14.62
CA GLU A 133 10.71 16.35 -13.70
C GLU A 133 9.39 16.41 -14.50
N MET A 134 8.48 15.47 -14.22
CA MET A 134 7.35 15.15 -15.09
C MET A 134 6.28 16.24 -15.18
N PHE A 135 6.21 17.16 -14.21
CA PHE A 135 5.20 18.24 -14.19
C PHE A 135 5.77 19.61 -14.56
N SER A 136 6.96 19.92 -14.06
CA SER A 136 7.62 21.22 -14.19
C SER A 136 8.62 21.28 -15.35
N GLY A 137 9.06 20.13 -15.86
CA GLY A 137 10.15 20.05 -16.83
C GLY A 137 11.51 20.48 -16.25
N ALA A 138 11.64 20.58 -14.93
CA ALA A 138 12.90 20.92 -14.28
C ALA A 138 13.96 19.87 -14.59
N ALA A 139 15.20 20.33 -14.81
CA ALA A 139 16.33 19.44 -15.03
C ALA A 139 16.60 18.56 -13.81
N PHE A 140 17.15 17.37 -14.06
CA PHE A 140 17.55 16.47 -12.97
C PHE A 140 18.56 17.17 -12.02
N PRO A 141 18.41 17.04 -10.69
CA PRO A 141 19.29 17.74 -9.75
C PRO A 141 20.74 17.26 -9.81
N PRO A 142 21.72 18.05 -9.32
CA PRO A 142 23.11 17.64 -9.28
C PRO A 142 23.33 16.30 -8.54
N PRO A 143 24.11 15.35 -9.10
CA PRO A 143 24.33 14.03 -8.53
C PRO A 143 24.75 14.05 -7.05
N GLU A 144 25.65 14.95 -6.66
CA GLU A 144 26.17 15.03 -5.31
C GLU A 144 25.10 15.40 -4.25
N LYS A 145 23.95 15.93 -4.69
CA LYS A 145 22.83 16.31 -3.83
C LYS A 145 21.77 15.21 -3.70
N ILE A 146 21.81 14.18 -4.54
CA ILE A 146 20.78 13.13 -4.54
C ILE A 146 20.92 12.27 -3.28
N ALA A 147 19.82 12.14 -2.54
CA ALA A 147 19.72 11.34 -1.33
C ALA A 147 19.11 9.94 -1.60
N SER A 148 18.17 9.84 -2.53
CA SER A 148 17.59 8.56 -2.97
C SER A 148 17.08 8.65 -4.40
N ILE A 149 17.00 7.51 -5.09
CA ILE A 149 16.31 7.35 -6.37
C ILE A 149 15.54 6.03 -6.26
N ASN A 150 14.22 6.09 -6.29
CA ASN A 150 13.38 4.91 -6.12
C ASN A 150 12.34 4.83 -7.24
N VAL A 151 12.27 3.69 -7.89
CA VAL A 151 11.23 3.37 -8.88
C VAL A 151 10.00 2.78 -8.18
N TYR A 152 8.81 3.12 -8.67
CA TYR A 152 7.56 2.62 -8.13
C TYR A 152 7.28 1.23 -8.71
N LEU A 153 7.64 0.17 -7.99
CA LEU A 153 7.34 -1.20 -8.42
C LEU A 153 5.83 -1.51 -8.41
N GLY A 154 5.46 -2.53 -9.17
CA GLY A 154 4.11 -3.08 -9.25
C GLY A 154 3.88 -4.29 -8.35
N ALA A 155 2.73 -4.93 -8.53
CA ALA A 155 2.18 -6.00 -7.69
C ALA A 155 2.69 -7.41 -8.03
N PHE A 156 3.13 -7.68 -9.26
CA PHE A 156 3.56 -9.05 -9.66
C PHE A 156 4.72 -9.62 -8.81
N PRO A 157 5.77 -8.85 -8.43
CA PRO A 157 6.80 -9.36 -7.53
C PRO A 157 6.27 -9.71 -6.12
N ILE A 158 5.25 -9.00 -5.64
CA ILE A 158 4.58 -9.28 -4.37
C ILE A 158 3.82 -10.60 -4.48
N ALA A 159 3.03 -10.77 -5.55
CA ALA A 159 2.28 -12.00 -5.80
C ALA A 159 3.21 -13.22 -5.92
N LEU A 160 4.33 -13.10 -6.63
CA LEU A 160 5.34 -14.15 -6.73
C LEU A 160 5.87 -14.58 -5.35
N ALA A 161 6.18 -13.62 -4.47
CA ALA A 161 6.64 -13.93 -3.12
C ALA A 161 5.57 -14.68 -2.29
N LEU A 162 4.29 -14.32 -2.46
CA LEU A 162 3.17 -15.02 -1.83
C LEU A 162 2.97 -16.43 -2.42
N ASP A 163 3.15 -16.61 -3.73
CA ASP A 163 3.09 -17.91 -4.42
C ASP A 163 4.20 -18.86 -3.95
N GLU A 164 5.39 -18.32 -3.65
CA GLU A 164 6.50 -19.05 -3.04
C GLU A 164 6.30 -19.36 -1.54
N GLY A 165 5.15 -18.96 -0.99
CA GLY A 165 4.71 -19.30 0.35
C GLY A 165 5.22 -18.36 1.44
N ALA A 166 5.47 -17.08 1.12
CA ALA A 166 5.72 -16.08 2.14
C ALA A 166 4.46 -15.80 2.97
N ASP A 167 4.64 -15.74 4.29
CA ASP A 167 3.59 -15.29 5.21
C ASP A 167 3.59 -13.76 5.31
N ILE A 168 4.78 -13.15 5.17
CA ILE A 168 4.97 -11.71 5.22
C ILE A 168 5.84 -11.27 4.03
N VAL A 169 5.35 -10.30 3.25
CA VAL A 169 6.09 -9.69 2.14
C VAL A 169 6.41 -8.24 2.48
N ILE A 170 7.69 -7.89 2.42
CA ILE A 170 8.18 -6.53 2.62
C ILE A 170 8.76 -6.00 1.31
N THR A 171 8.31 -4.84 0.87
CA THR A 171 8.88 -4.12 -0.27
C THR A 171 9.50 -2.79 0.14
N GLY A 172 10.36 -2.25 -0.74
CA GLY A 172 10.75 -0.84 -0.74
C GLY A 172 9.65 0.01 -1.38
N ARG A 173 10.00 0.92 -2.30
CA ARG A 173 8.98 1.69 -3.03
C ARG A 173 8.20 0.80 -4.02
N CYS A 174 6.88 0.77 -3.84
CA CYS A 174 5.91 0.35 -4.84
C CYS A 174 4.85 1.46 -5.01
N VAL A 175 3.94 1.30 -5.97
CA VAL A 175 2.68 2.05 -5.91
C VAL A 175 1.84 1.54 -4.74
N ASP A 176 1.04 2.43 -4.18
CA ASP A 176 0.37 2.23 -2.89
C ASP A 176 -0.64 1.07 -3.01
N SER A 177 -1.45 1.06 -4.07
CA SER A 177 -2.33 -0.05 -4.43
C SER A 177 -1.66 -1.42 -4.69
N ALA A 178 -0.33 -1.49 -4.90
CA ALA A 178 0.35 -2.75 -5.25
C ALA A 178 0.30 -3.78 -4.13
N VAL A 179 0.27 -3.35 -2.86
CA VAL A 179 0.22 -4.29 -1.73
C VAL A 179 -1.09 -5.07 -1.70
N THR A 180 -2.20 -4.42 -2.07
CA THR A 180 -3.52 -5.05 -2.21
C THR A 180 -3.61 -5.84 -3.51
N LEU A 181 -3.21 -5.25 -4.65
CA LEU A 181 -3.26 -5.94 -5.94
C LEU A 181 -2.41 -7.21 -5.93
N GLY A 182 -1.26 -7.22 -5.25
CA GLY A 182 -0.39 -8.40 -5.12
C GLY A 182 -1.10 -9.55 -4.39
N ALA A 183 -1.85 -9.26 -3.33
CA ALA A 183 -2.69 -10.23 -2.64
C ALA A 183 -3.84 -10.74 -3.55
N CYS A 184 -4.46 -9.88 -4.35
CA CYS A 184 -5.47 -10.29 -5.32
C CYS A 184 -4.92 -11.21 -6.40
N ILE A 185 -3.78 -10.84 -7.02
CA ILE A 185 -3.12 -11.65 -8.06
C ILE A 185 -2.79 -13.05 -7.51
N HIS A 186 -2.21 -13.12 -6.31
CA HIS A 186 -1.95 -14.40 -5.63
C HIS A 186 -3.24 -15.21 -5.41
N SER A 187 -4.27 -14.56 -4.85
CA SER A 187 -5.52 -15.22 -4.50
C SER A 187 -6.29 -15.73 -5.71
N PHE A 188 -6.25 -15.05 -6.85
CA PHE A 188 -7.09 -15.39 -8.01
C PHE A 188 -6.31 -15.94 -9.20
N GLY A 189 -4.98 -15.87 -9.20
CA GLY A 189 -4.13 -16.34 -10.29
C GLY A 189 -4.19 -15.45 -11.53
N TRP A 190 -4.51 -14.17 -11.39
CA TRP A 190 -4.62 -13.23 -12.51
C TRP A 190 -3.26 -13.02 -13.18
N GLY A 191 -3.26 -13.05 -14.51
CA GLY A 191 -2.12 -12.75 -15.36
C GLY A 191 -2.05 -11.28 -15.76
N ARG A 192 -1.02 -10.93 -16.52
CA ARG A 192 -0.78 -9.57 -17.05
C ARG A 192 -1.86 -9.11 -18.03
N ASP A 193 -2.57 -10.06 -18.66
CA ASP A 193 -3.60 -9.77 -19.65
C ASP A 193 -5.00 -9.63 -19.03
N ASP A 194 -5.16 -9.91 -17.73
CA ASP A 194 -6.43 -9.78 -17.00
C ASP A 194 -6.68 -8.31 -16.59
N LEU A 195 -6.58 -7.40 -17.56
CA LEU A 195 -6.49 -5.95 -17.33
C LEU A 195 -7.64 -5.38 -16.49
N HIS A 196 -8.87 -5.86 -16.69
CA HIS A 196 -10.02 -5.42 -15.90
C HIS A 196 -9.94 -5.87 -14.44
N ALA A 197 -9.48 -7.10 -14.20
CA ALA A 197 -9.28 -7.61 -12.86
C ALA A 197 -8.12 -6.90 -12.16
N LEU A 198 -7.02 -6.62 -12.88
CA LEU A 198 -5.92 -5.81 -12.38
C LEU A 198 -6.39 -4.39 -12.00
N ALA A 199 -7.20 -3.74 -12.85
CA ALA A 199 -7.75 -2.42 -12.55
C ALA A 199 -8.69 -2.42 -11.34
N MET A 200 -9.54 -3.45 -11.21
CA MET A 200 -10.40 -3.61 -10.03
C MET A 200 -9.60 -3.88 -8.75
N GLY A 201 -8.56 -4.71 -8.82
CA GLY A 201 -7.66 -4.96 -7.69
C GLY A 201 -6.86 -3.71 -7.29
N SER A 202 -6.42 -2.92 -8.27
CA SER A 202 -5.80 -1.60 -8.03
C SER A 202 -6.78 -0.61 -7.40
N LEU A 203 -8.04 -0.59 -7.85
CA LEU A 203 -9.08 0.24 -7.23
C LEU A 203 -9.33 -0.19 -5.79
N ALA A 204 -9.43 -1.48 -5.51
CA ALA A 204 -9.55 -1.96 -4.13
C ALA A 204 -8.35 -1.53 -3.29
N GLY A 205 -7.13 -1.59 -3.85
CA GLY A 205 -5.93 -1.04 -3.21
C GLY A 205 -6.06 0.44 -2.87
N HIS A 206 -6.49 1.24 -3.84
CA HIS A 206 -6.72 2.67 -3.67
C HIS A 206 -7.81 2.98 -2.64
N ILE A 207 -8.83 2.13 -2.50
CA ILE A 207 -9.85 2.28 -1.45
C ILE A 207 -9.33 1.90 -0.06
N LEU A 208 -8.39 0.94 0.03
CA LEU A 208 -7.86 0.45 1.30
C LEU A 208 -6.65 1.23 1.84
N GLU A 209 -5.99 2.03 1.02
CA GLU A 209 -4.89 2.92 1.43
C GLU A 209 -5.40 4.17 2.16
N CYS A 210 -4.50 5.07 2.58
CA CYS A 210 -4.82 6.27 3.36
C CYS A 210 -5.54 6.01 4.71
N GLY A 211 -5.38 4.81 5.28
CA GLY A 211 -5.86 4.48 6.62
C GLY A 211 -7.38 4.34 6.66
N PRO A 212 -8.09 5.03 7.59
CA PRO A 212 -9.54 4.91 7.70
C PRO A 212 -10.32 5.85 6.75
N GLN A 213 -9.73 6.38 5.67
CA GLN A 213 -10.42 7.37 4.82
C GLN A 213 -11.72 6.83 4.20
N ALA A 214 -11.68 5.63 3.61
CA ALA A 214 -12.85 4.93 3.08
C ALA A 214 -13.94 4.63 4.15
N THR A 215 -13.57 4.70 5.44
CA THR A 215 -14.44 4.48 6.58
C THR A 215 -14.75 5.76 7.38
N GLY A 216 -14.48 6.94 6.80
CA GLY A 216 -14.88 8.23 7.37
C GLY A 216 -13.74 9.08 7.95
N GLY A 217 -12.49 8.61 7.91
CA GLY A 217 -11.36 9.25 8.60
C GLY A 217 -10.99 10.66 8.09
N ASN A 218 -11.18 10.91 6.79
CA ASN A 218 -10.99 12.22 6.15
C ASN A 218 -12.26 12.66 5.39
N PHE A 219 -13.43 12.20 5.84
CA PHE A 219 -14.68 12.45 5.13
C PHE A 219 -15.15 13.90 5.31
N THR A 220 -15.63 14.54 4.23
CA THR A 220 -16.08 15.94 4.29
C THR A 220 -17.21 16.15 5.30
N ASP A 221 -18.21 15.27 5.29
CA ASP A 221 -19.34 15.31 6.24
C ASP A 221 -18.99 14.55 7.55
N TRP A 222 -17.86 14.91 8.16
CA TRP A 222 -17.30 14.24 9.35
C TRP A 222 -18.27 14.16 10.53
N GLU A 223 -19.25 15.07 10.63
CA GLU A 223 -20.29 15.07 11.67
C GLU A 223 -21.21 13.83 11.59
N ALA A 224 -21.31 13.20 10.42
CA ALA A 224 -22.05 11.96 10.22
C ALA A 224 -21.25 10.72 10.66
N VAL A 225 -19.97 10.88 11.00
CA VAL A 225 -19.08 9.78 11.37
C VAL A 225 -19.07 9.61 12.88
N GLU A 226 -19.67 8.51 13.35
CA GLU A 226 -19.74 8.19 14.78
C GLU A 226 -18.41 7.62 15.30
N ASP A 227 -18.08 7.90 16.57
CA ASP A 227 -16.95 7.29 17.30
C ASP A 227 -15.60 7.33 16.55
N LEU A 228 -15.23 8.49 15.99
CA LEU A 228 -13.98 8.71 15.24
C LEU A 228 -12.72 8.23 16.01
N ASP A 229 -12.68 8.34 17.33
CA ASP A 229 -11.57 7.87 18.17
C ASP A 229 -11.36 6.34 18.09
N LYS A 230 -12.42 5.59 17.73
CA LYS A 230 -12.46 4.13 17.57
C LYS A 230 -12.71 3.70 16.12
N ILE A 231 -12.48 4.59 15.15
CA ILE A 231 -12.75 4.32 13.73
C ILE A 231 -12.23 2.95 13.28
N GLY A 232 -13.06 2.23 12.52
CA GLY A 232 -12.73 0.95 11.93
C GLY A 232 -11.88 1.11 10.67
N TYR A 233 -10.84 0.30 10.51
CA TYR A 233 -10.06 0.27 9.27
C TYR A 233 -10.80 -0.49 8.16
N PRO A 234 -10.59 -0.13 6.88
CA PRO A 234 -11.36 -0.67 5.77
C PRO A 234 -10.98 -2.13 5.45
N ILE A 235 -11.98 -2.90 5.00
CA ILE A 235 -11.86 -4.27 4.53
C ILE A 235 -12.56 -4.40 3.18
N ALA A 236 -11.86 -4.90 2.17
CA ALA A 236 -12.43 -5.27 0.88
C ALA A 236 -12.60 -6.79 0.81
N GLU A 237 -13.83 -7.24 0.57
CA GLU A 237 -14.12 -8.62 0.17
C GLU A 237 -14.21 -8.69 -1.35
N MET A 238 -13.10 -9.11 -1.97
CA MET A 238 -12.94 -9.24 -3.42
C MET A 238 -13.53 -10.57 -3.91
N SER A 239 -14.17 -10.57 -5.08
CA SER A 239 -14.46 -11.79 -5.84
C SER A 239 -13.48 -11.99 -7.01
N ASP A 240 -13.48 -13.21 -7.55
CA ASP A 240 -12.60 -13.64 -8.64
C ASP A 240 -12.79 -12.90 -9.96
N ASP A 241 -13.96 -12.29 -10.18
CA ASP A 241 -14.25 -11.39 -11.30
C ASP A 241 -13.82 -9.93 -11.06
N GLY A 242 -13.27 -9.61 -9.88
CA GLY A 242 -12.72 -8.30 -9.52
C GLY A 242 -13.67 -7.39 -8.75
N ASP A 243 -14.99 -7.63 -8.80
CA ASP A 243 -15.94 -6.88 -7.98
C ASP A 243 -15.65 -7.05 -6.49
N PHE A 244 -15.97 -6.03 -5.69
CA PHE A 244 -15.75 -6.13 -4.24
C PHE A 244 -16.79 -5.39 -3.41
N VAL A 245 -16.84 -5.76 -2.13
CA VAL A 245 -17.59 -5.03 -1.11
C VAL A 245 -16.62 -4.44 -0.11
N CYS A 246 -16.62 -3.12 0.01
CA CYS A 246 -15.91 -2.41 1.07
C CYS A 246 -16.76 -2.36 2.34
N SER A 247 -16.12 -2.57 3.48
CA SER A 247 -16.72 -2.60 4.81
C SER A 247 -15.71 -2.24 5.90
N LYS A 248 -16.13 -2.29 7.17
CA LYS A 248 -15.26 -2.15 8.34
C LYS A 248 -15.60 -3.20 9.40
N PRO A 249 -14.69 -3.50 10.37
CA PRO A 249 -15.02 -4.33 11.51
C PRO A 249 -16.30 -3.91 12.25
N SER A 250 -17.11 -4.88 12.64
CA SER A 250 -18.27 -4.64 13.50
C SER A 250 -17.85 -4.06 14.86
N ASN A 251 -18.73 -3.29 15.51
CA ASN A 251 -18.48 -2.66 16.82
C ASN A 251 -17.30 -1.67 16.82
N THR A 252 -17.00 -1.06 15.68
CA THR A 252 -16.05 0.05 15.55
C THR A 252 -16.79 1.29 15.06
N GLY A 253 -16.23 2.48 15.37
CA GLY A 253 -16.72 3.74 14.82
C GLY A 253 -16.44 3.86 13.32
N GLY A 254 -16.71 5.02 12.75
CA GLY A 254 -16.60 5.25 11.32
C GLY A 254 -17.93 5.09 10.58
N LEU A 255 -17.88 5.33 9.29
CA LEU A 255 -19.00 5.22 8.36
C LEU A 255 -18.48 4.66 7.04
N VAL A 256 -19.06 3.57 6.54
CA VAL A 256 -18.84 3.11 5.16
C VAL A 256 -20.09 3.36 4.34
N SER A 257 -20.03 4.40 3.50
CA SER A 257 -21.14 4.82 2.65
C SER A 257 -20.67 5.06 1.23
N VAL A 258 -21.60 5.15 0.27
CA VAL A 258 -21.28 5.55 -1.10
C VAL A 258 -20.47 6.85 -1.13
N ALA A 259 -20.75 7.80 -0.24
CA ALA A 259 -20.04 9.07 -0.17
C ALA A 259 -18.58 8.90 0.29
N THR A 260 -18.32 8.11 1.35
CA THR A 260 -16.94 7.90 1.83
C THR A 260 -16.09 7.14 0.82
N ILE A 261 -16.68 6.15 0.13
CA ILE A 261 -16.00 5.42 -0.94
C ILE A 261 -15.78 6.31 -2.17
N ALA A 262 -16.74 7.16 -2.52
CA ALA A 262 -16.61 8.09 -3.66
C ALA A 262 -15.52 9.13 -3.43
N GLU A 263 -15.38 9.66 -2.20
CA GLU A 263 -14.30 10.59 -1.88
C GLU A 263 -12.93 9.93 -1.97
N GLN A 264 -12.77 8.71 -1.44
CA GLN A 264 -11.53 7.96 -1.59
C GLN A 264 -11.26 7.62 -3.06
N LEU A 265 -12.27 7.21 -3.84
CA LEU A 265 -12.14 6.86 -5.26
C LEU A 265 -11.53 7.97 -6.11
N VAL A 266 -11.75 9.25 -5.77
CA VAL A 266 -11.24 10.41 -6.52
C VAL A 266 -10.05 11.11 -5.85
N TYR A 267 -9.63 10.61 -4.69
CA TYR A 267 -8.55 11.21 -3.89
C TYR A 267 -7.21 11.06 -4.61
N GLU A 268 -6.45 12.15 -4.75
CA GLU A 268 -5.12 12.15 -5.40
C GLU A 268 -5.07 11.60 -6.84
N ILE A 269 -6.22 11.46 -7.51
CA ILE A 269 -6.31 11.06 -8.91
C ILE A 269 -6.41 12.29 -9.81
N GLY A 270 -5.46 12.39 -10.75
CA GLY A 270 -5.46 13.43 -11.78
C GLY A 270 -6.48 13.18 -12.89
N ASP A 271 -6.25 12.15 -13.70
CA ASP A 271 -7.19 11.70 -14.74
C ASP A 271 -7.78 10.34 -14.36
N PRO A 272 -9.07 10.26 -13.95
CA PRO A 272 -9.69 9.00 -13.54
C PRO A 272 -9.88 8.02 -14.70
N GLN A 273 -9.75 8.43 -15.97
CA GLN A 273 -9.77 7.52 -17.13
C GLN A 273 -8.39 6.98 -17.48
N ALA A 274 -7.33 7.50 -16.87
CA ALA A 274 -5.95 7.17 -17.19
C ALA A 274 -5.07 7.17 -15.92
N TYR A 275 -5.53 6.50 -14.86
CA TYR A 275 -4.72 6.34 -13.66
C TYR A 275 -3.59 5.33 -13.92
N MET A 276 -2.39 5.84 -14.17
CA MET A 276 -1.25 5.05 -14.62
C MET A 276 -0.53 4.36 -13.46
N LEU A 277 -0.60 3.03 -13.44
CA LEU A 277 0.15 2.18 -12.51
C LEU A 277 1.12 1.26 -13.27
N PRO A 278 2.16 0.71 -12.60
CA PRO A 278 3.11 -0.19 -13.22
C PRO A 278 2.54 -1.45 -13.86
N ASP A 279 1.42 -1.95 -13.33
CA ASP A 279 0.83 -3.22 -13.77
C ASP A 279 -0.32 -3.03 -14.76
N VAL A 280 -0.97 -1.86 -14.75
CA VAL A 280 -2.18 -1.55 -15.54
C VAL A 280 -2.41 -0.04 -15.56
N VAL A 281 -2.98 0.50 -16.64
CA VAL A 281 -3.55 1.86 -16.61
C VAL A 281 -5.05 1.74 -16.35
N CYS A 282 -5.53 2.30 -15.26
CA CYS A 282 -6.91 2.14 -14.83
C CYS A 282 -7.82 3.24 -15.40
N ASP A 283 -9.02 2.83 -15.81
CA ASP A 283 -10.15 3.70 -16.11
C ASP A 283 -11.26 3.44 -15.08
N PHE A 284 -11.50 4.45 -14.24
CA PHE A 284 -12.50 4.48 -13.18
C PHE A 284 -13.80 5.21 -13.58
N SER A 285 -13.91 5.69 -14.83
CA SER A 285 -15.08 6.49 -15.28
C SER A 285 -16.41 5.73 -15.27
N GLN A 286 -16.35 4.39 -15.32
CA GLN A 286 -17.52 3.51 -15.30
C GLN A 286 -17.73 2.82 -13.94
N VAL A 287 -16.98 3.24 -12.91
CA VAL A 287 -17.13 2.68 -11.56
C VAL A 287 -18.53 2.96 -11.03
N LYS A 288 -19.16 1.92 -10.49
CA LYS A 288 -20.47 1.98 -9.85
C LYS A 288 -20.32 1.65 -8.38
N LEU A 289 -20.89 2.53 -7.55
CA LEU A 289 -20.97 2.38 -6.11
C LEU A 289 -22.42 2.10 -5.73
N GLN A 290 -22.66 1.03 -4.97
CA GLN A 290 -24.00 0.66 -4.51
C GLN A 290 -23.97 0.38 -3.01
N GLN A 291 -24.77 1.10 -2.24
CA GLN A 291 -25.00 0.76 -0.83
C GLN A 291 -25.76 -0.58 -0.76
N LEU A 292 -25.18 -1.57 -0.10
CA LEU A 292 -25.81 -2.88 0.11
C LEU A 292 -26.52 -2.95 1.47
N ASP A 293 -25.89 -2.41 2.50
CA ASP A 293 -26.37 -2.40 3.88
C ASP A 293 -25.63 -1.29 4.66
N ALA A 294 -25.94 -1.11 5.95
CA ALA A 294 -25.13 -0.32 6.86
C ALA A 294 -23.66 -0.77 6.80
N ASP A 295 -22.75 0.19 6.62
CA ASP A 295 -21.31 -0.03 6.50
C ASP A 295 -20.87 -1.01 5.39
N ARG A 296 -21.67 -1.18 4.33
CA ARG A 296 -21.33 -2.06 3.20
C ARG A 296 -21.64 -1.43 1.85
N VAL A 297 -20.61 -1.21 1.06
CA VAL A 297 -20.70 -0.63 -0.29
C VAL A 297 -20.09 -1.58 -1.31
N SER A 298 -20.85 -1.96 -2.32
CA SER A 298 -20.35 -2.68 -3.48
C SER A 298 -19.70 -1.71 -4.46
N VAL A 299 -18.56 -2.14 -5.01
CA VAL A 299 -17.76 -1.42 -6.00
C VAL A 299 -17.54 -2.35 -7.20
N SER A 300 -17.81 -1.85 -8.40
CA SER A 300 -17.68 -2.59 -9.66
C SER A 300 -17.36 -1.66 -10.81
N GLY A 301 -16.89 -2.20 -11.94
CA GLY A 301 -16.87 -1.49 -13.22
C GLY A 301 -15.61 -0.69 -13.55
N ALA A 302 -14.53 -0.78 -12.78
CA ALA A 302 -13.23 -0.31 -13.25
C ALA A 302 -12.76 -1.16 -14.43
N THR A 303 -12.12 -0.51 -15.41
CA THR A 303 -11.52 -1.20 -16.54
C THR A 303 -10.04 -0.85 -16.65
N GLY A 304 -9.31 -1.60 -17.45
CA GLY A 304 -7.85 -1.53 -17.51
C GLY A 304 -7.38 -1.52 -18.95
N LEU A 305 -6.33 -0.73 -19.18
CA LEU A 305 -5.54 -0.69 -20.40
C LEU A 305 -4.15 -1.25 -20.12
N PRO A 306 -3.39 -1.67 -21.15
CA PRO A 306 -2.04 -2.20 -20.98
C PRO A 306 -1.15 -1.28 -20.15
N ALA A 307 -0.31 -1.89 -19.32
CA ALA A 307 0.68 -1.19 -18.50
C ALA A 307 1.52 -0.20 -19.33
N PRO A 308 1.95 0.93 -18.75
CA PRO A 308 2.82 1.88 -19.43
C PRO A 308 4.18 1.24 -19.76
N GLY A 309 4.82 1.70 -20.84
CA GLY A 309 6.16 1.26 -21.24
C GLY A 309 7.30 1.80 -20.36
N SER A 310 6.97 2.52 -19.28
CA SER A 310 7.90 3.22 -18.40
C SER A 310 7.39 3.20 -16.96
N TYR A 311 8.31 3.34 -16.01
CA TYR A 311 7.98 3.48 -14.60
C TYR A 311 8.10 4.92 -14.10
N LYS A 312 7.29 5.31 -13.10
CA LYS A 312 7.51 6.51 -12.30
C LYS A 312 8.77 6.31 -11.43
N VAL A 313 9.66 7.29 -11.44
CA VAL A 313 10.85 7.34 -10.57
C VAL A 313 10.77 8.60 -9.71
N CYS A 314 10.99 8.46 -8.41
CA CYS A 314 11.14 9.58 -7.50
C CYS A 314 12.59 9.69 -7.05
N ALA A 315 13.19 10.87 -7.27
CA ALA A 315 14.50 11.21 -6.74
C ALA A 315 14.32 12.27 -5.64
N THR A 316 14.89 12.00 -4.46
CA THR A 316 14.96 12.99 -3.38
C THR A 316 16.35 13.60 -3.35
N TYR A 317 16.45 14.90 -3.10
CA TYR A 317 17.73 15.59 -3.12
C TYR A 317 17.78 16.75 -2.13
N ALA A 318 18.98 17.08 -1.66
CA ALA A 318 19.22 18.22 -0.80
C ALA A 318 19.17 19.52 -1.62
N HIS A 319 18.07 20.27 -1.55
CA HIS A 319 17.96 21.55 -2.23
C HIS A 319 18.69 22.66 -1.45
N GLU A 320 18.23 22.97 -0.24
CA GLU A 320 18.73 24.05 0.64
C GLU A 320 18.54 23.74 2.13
N PHE A 321 19.00 24.63 3.01
CA PHE A 321 18.73 24.58 4.45
C PHE A 321 17.61 25.55 4.82
N ARG A 322 16.61 25.10 5.57
CA ARG A 322 15.67 25.99 6.25
C ARG A 322 16.14 26.20 7.69
N GLY A 323 16.61 27.41 8.01
CA GLY A 323 16.84 27.82 9.39
C GLY A 323 15.49 28.01 10.09
N GLY A 324 15.26 27.29 11.17
CA GLY A 324 14.11 27.50 12.05
C GLY A 324 14.53 28.30 13.28
N THR A 325 13.81 29.38 13.55
CA THR A 325 13.69 29.99 14.89
C THR A 325 12.89 29.09 15.81
#